data_AF-A0A956G8S7-F1
#
_entry.id   AF-A0A956G8S7-F1
#
_cell.length_a   1.000
_cell.length_b   1.000
_cell.length_c   1.000
_cell.angle_alpha   90.00
_cell.angle_beta   90.00
_cell.angle_gamma   90.00
#
_symmetry.space_group_name_H-M   'P 1'
#
loop_
_entity.id
_entity.type
_entity.pdbx_description
1 polymer ?
#
loop_
_entity_poly.entity_id
_entity_poly.type
_entity_poly.pdbx_seq_one_letter_code
_entity_poly.pdbx_strand_id
1 'polypeptide(L)'
;MYSAPDRWIGQLLDGRYRIERVIERGGMGTVYLAQAERIQREVAVKIVSARPQAGQNDLRRLAREARAVNLIGHPNIVDVIDFGWIDERAAFLVMELLVGESLDARLATVRRLPLEHTCTILTQVAYALEAAHQRGVVHRDVKPGNVFLVQTKVRADVVKVLDFGVASLREVDGRSSDLDLADDKIIGTPAYLAPEQARGKSTVDQRADVFALGITMYTMLCGEPPFVAETPIDTLLRILNDEHVPPSQRTELELPREVDALIDEALRKEPAERLPTASEFRRRLVGLRQLLDHPTRRREERIELPVRRQFGAWVTNQRGRAVVELSGVIDERADLQALDMRIGGEILHLKLGRVTRINSQGYQRWVSWLRRVRESGRQVVCHECSPVVVRQASMASGFIEPNEIATIYAPYFCENCDIEHLALLSSDAIRRGEFEGPMCTSCNTNMQFDEVAQTYFLCVFGS
;
A
#
# COMPACT_ATOMS: atom_id res chain seq x y z
N MET A 1 -3.43 -49.86 -2.81
CA MET A 1 -1.96 -49.95 -2.75
C MET A 1 -1.55 -49.27 -1.46
N TYR A 2 -1.22 -50.01 -0.39
CA TYR A 2 -0.84 -49.42 0.89
C TYR A 2 0.53 -48.75 0.70
N SER A 3 0.58 -47.42 0.81
CA SER A 3 1.85 -46.69 0.83
C SER A 3 2.66 -47.19 2.02
N ALA A 4 3.93 -47.55 1.80
CA ALA A 4 4.81 -47.94 2.90
C ALA A 4 4.81 -46.82 3.97
N PRO A 5 4.80 -47.16 5.27
CA PRO A 5 4.82 -46.15 6.32
C PRO A 5 6.04 -45.24 6.15
N ASP A 6 5.82 -43.94 6.28
CA ASP A 6 6.89 -42.95 6.13
C ASP A 6 7.98 -43.23 7.17
N ARG A 7 9.21 -43.52 6.70
CA ARG A 7 10.31 -44.05 7.53
C ARG A 7 10.67 -43.19 8.74
N TRP A 8 10.30 -41.91 8.73
CA TRP A 8 10.65 -40.95 9.75
C TRP A 8 9.62 -40.88 10.88
N ILE A 9 8.36 -41.25 10.64
CA ILE A 9 7.31 -41.20 11.66
C ILE A 9 7.66 -42.12 12.83
N GLY A 10 7.58 -41.58 14.05
CA GLY A 10 7.93 -42.26 15.30
C GLY A 10 9.41 -42.19 15.68
N GLN A 11 10.30 -41.73 14.78
CA GLN A 11 11.72 -41.59 15.08
C GLN A 11 12.00 -40.38 15.99
N LEU A 12 13.06 -40.50 16.79
CA LEU A 12 13.57 -39.43 17.65
C LEU A 12 14.87 -38.88 17.06
N LEU A 13 14.79 -37.70 16.43
CA LEU A 13 15.95 -37.05 15.82
C LEU A 13 16.82 -36.40 16.88
N ASP A 14 18.11 -36.71 16.85
CA ASP A 14 19.15 -36.21 17.75
C ASP A 14 18.80 -36.34 19.25
N GLY A 15 17.99 -37.35 19.60
CA GLY A 15 17.50 -37.55 20.97
C GLY A 15 16.56 -36.45 21.49
N ARG A 16 16.06 -35.55 20.62
CA ARG A 16 15.36 -34.32 21.03
C ARG A 16 14.01 -34.09 20.35
N TYR A 17 13.85 -34.51 19.09
CA TYR A 17 12.66 -34.18 18.29
C TYR A 17 11.98 -35.45 17.80
N ARG A 18 10.82 -35.77 18.38
CA ARG A 18 10.04 -36.95 18.00
C ARG A 18 9.12 -36.62 16.83
N ILE A 19 9.29 -37.28 15.69
CA ILE A 19 8.47 -37.08 14.50
C ILE A 19 7.10 -37.75 14.67
N GLU A 20 6.01 -37.01 14.45
CA GLU A 20 4.65 -37.51 14.68
C GLU A 20 3.90 -37.79 13.37
N ARG A 21 3.85 -36.79 12.47
CA ARG A 21 3.13 -36.93 11.19
C ARG A 21 3.69 -35.99 10.13
N VAL A 22 3.42 -36.31 8.87
CA VAL A 22 3.72 -35.42 7.74
C VAL A 22 2.76 -34.22 7.77
N ILE A 23 3.31 -33.02 7.59
CA ILE A 23 2.54 -31.79 7.32
C ILE A 23 2.48 -31.57 5.80
N GLU A 24 3.64 -31.62 5.14
CA GLU A 24 3.76 -31.30 3.72
C GLU A 24 4.88 -32.10 3.06
N ARG A 25 4.69 -32.49 1.79
CA ARG A 25 5.74 -33.11 0.95
C ARG A 25 6.11 -32.15 -0.17
N GLY A 26 7.38 -31.75 -0.25
CA GLY A 26 7.89 -30.84 -1.27
C GLY A 26 9.09 -31.40 -2.04
N GLY A 27 9.47 -30.72 -3.12
CA GLY A 27 10.58 -31.13 -3.98
C GLY A 27 11.97 -31.11 -3.32
N MET A 28 12.14 -30.30 -2.27
CA MET A 28 13.40 -30.17 -1.52
C MET A 28 13.41 -30.97 -0.21
N GLY A 29 12.32 -31.66 0.13
CA GLY A 29 12.20 -32.39 1.39
C GLY A 29 10.77 -32.50 1.89
N THR A 30 10.60 -33.19 3.01
CA THR A 30 9.29 -33.37 3.65
C THR A 30 9.27 -32.62 4.98
N VAL A 31 8.19 -31.89 5.24
CA VAL A 31 7.95 -31.18 6.50
C VAL A 31 7.06 -32.03 7.39
N TYR A 32 7.47 -32.21 8.63
CA TYR A 32 6.80 -33.02 9.64
C TYR A 32 6.40 -32.18 10.85
N LEU A 33 5.30 -32.56 11.50
CA LEU A 33 5.01 -32.18 12.88
C LEU A 33 5.89 -33.03 13.78
N ALA A 34 6.56 -32.40 14.74
CA ALA A 34 7.35 -33.09 15.73
C ALA A 34 7.15 -32.48 17.13
N GLN A 35 7.39 -33.29 18.15
CA GLN A 35 7.40 -32.86 19.54
C GLN A 35 8.85 -32.68 20.02
N ALA A 36 9.19 -31.48 20.50
CA ALA A 36 10.46 -31.24 21.19
C ALA A 36 10.37 -31.78 22.63
N GLU A 37 10.90 -32.98 22.89
CA GLU A 37 10.60 -33.77 24.09
C GLU A 37 10.98 -33.08 25.41
N ARG A 38 12.07 -32.31 25.42
CA ARG A 38 12.58 -31.68 26.66
C ARG A 38 11.67 -30.57 27.17
N ILE A 39 11.03 -29.84 26.26
CA ILE A 39 10.19 -28.68 26.59
C ILE A 39 8.71 -28.93 26.30
N GLN A 40 8.38 -30.12 25.78
CA GLN A 40 7.01 -30.54 25.44
C GLN A 40 6.28 -29.54 24.54
N ARG A 41 6.98 -29.08 23.50
CA ARG A 41 6.44 -28.10 22.53
C ARG A 41 6.44 -28.69 21.13
N GLU A 42 5.35 -28.45 20.39
CA GLU A 42 5.25 -28.81 18.99
C GLU A 42 6.11 -27.89 18.11
N VAL A 43 6.79 -28.48 17.12
CA VAL A 43 7.68 -27.82 16.17
C VAL A 43 7.48 -28.38 14.77
N ALA A 44 7.84 -27.61 13.74
CA ALA A 44 7.91 -28.11 12.37
C ALA A 44 9.33 -28.59 12.06
N VAL A 45 9.49 -29.78 11.48
CA VAL A 45 10.79 -30.34 11.11
C VAL A 45 10.82 -30.62 9.62
N LYS A 46 11.65 -29.89 8.88
CA LYS A 46 11.89 -30.15 7.45
C LYS A 46 13.09 -31.07 7.29
N ILE A 47 12.86 -32.27 6.76
CA ILE A 47 13.91 -33.25 6.47
C ILE A 47 14.25 -33.18 4.99
N VAL A 48 15.52 -32.87 4.70
CA VAL A 48 16.10 -32.78 3.36
C VAL A 48 17.00 -34.00 3.18
N SER A 49 16.70 -34.85 2.20
CA SER A 49 17.58 -35.97 1.83
C SER A 49 18.51 -35.53 0.73
N ALA A 50 19.81 -35.81 0.86
CA ALA A 50 20.78 -35.63 -0.21
C ALA A 50 20.37 -36.50 -1.41
N ARG A 51 20.42 -35.93 -2.61
CA ARG A 51 20.38 -36.75 -3.83
C ARG A 51 21.55 -37.74 -3.79
N PRO A 52 21.47 -38.92 -4.42
CA PRO A 52 22.54 -39.94 -4.39
C PRO A 52 23.93 -39.45 -4.83
N GLN A 53 24.02 -38.29 -5.50
CA GLN A 53 25.23 -37.68 -6.03
C GLN A 53 25.66 -36.39 -5.28
N ALA A 54 24.88 -35.90 -4.32
CA ALA A 54 25.22 -34.69 -3.56
C ALA A 54 26.29 -34.99 -2.51
N GLY A 55 27.36 -34.19 -2.48
CA GLY A 55 28.46 -34.37 -1.55
C GLY A 55 28.16 -33.81 -0.16
N GLN A 56 28.93 -34.21 0.86
CA GLN A 56 28.86 -33.64 2.22
C GLN A 56 29.00 -32.10 2.25
N ASN A 57 29.54 -31.49 1.19
CA ASN A 57 29.71 -30.04 1.06
C ASN A 57 28.38 -29.29 0.84
N ASP A 58 27.42 -29.87 0.10
CA ASP A 58 26.14 -29.22 -0.23
C ASP A 58 25.26 -29.10 1.00
N LEU A 59 25.23 -30.20 1.74
CA LEU A 59 24.66 -30.30 3.06
C LEU A 59 25.28 -29.23 3.99
N ARG A 60 26.62 -29.17 4.15
CA ARG A 60 27.27 -28.18 5.04
C ARG A 60 26.99 -26.72 4.64
N ARG A 61 26.78 -26.45 3.36
CA ARG A 61 26.35 -25.13 2.87
C ARG A 61 24.92 -24.82 3.27
N LEU A 62 23.99 -25.76 3.09
CA LEU A 62 22.60 -25.62 3.56
C LEU A 62 22.54 -25.27 5.05
N ALA A 63 23.38 -25.91 5.86
CA ALA A 63 23.50 -25.60 7.29
C ALA A 63 24.00 -24.17 7.56
N ARG A 64 24.94 -23.64 6.76
CA ARG A 64 25.42 -22.25 6.89
C ARG A 64 24.35 -21.25 6.49
N GLU A 65 23.63 -21.51 5.40
CA GLU A 65 22.58 -20.63 4.90
C GLU A 65 21.40 -20.58 5.89
N ALA A 66 20.96 -21.72 6.41
CA ALA A 66 19.93 -21.79 7.46
C ALA A 66 20.34 -21.01 8.74
N ARG A 67 21.61 -21.10 9.14
CA ARG A 67 22.13 -20.32 10.28
C ARG A 67 22.18 -18.82 9.99
N ALA A 68 22.56 -18.41 8.78
CA ALA A 68 22.64 -17.01 8.40
C ALA A 68 21.25 -16.34 8.43
N VAL A 69 20.21 -17.07 8.01
CA VAL A 69 18.81 -16.60 8.04
C VAL A 69 18.30 -16.45 9.47
N ASN A 70 18.64 -17.40 10.36
CA ASN A 70 18.20 -17.34 11.76
C ASN A 70 18.74 -16.09 12.51
N LEU A 71 19.94 -15.63 12.15
CA LEU A 71 20.53 -14.41 12.72
C LEU A 71 19.80 -13.13 12.31
N ILE A 72 18.84 -13.20 11.38
CA ILE A 72 18.05 -12.04 10.96
C ILE A 72 17.10 -11.58 12.08
N GLY A 73 16.44 -12.53 12.78
CA GLY A 73 15.55 -12.26 13.91
C GLY A 73 14.41 -11.30 13.55
N HIS A 74 13.63 -11.61 12.51
CA HIS A 74 12.62 -10.71 11.95
C HIS A 74 11.20 -11.29 12.09
N PRO A 75 10.18 -10.50 12.50
CA PRO A 75 8.83 -11.00 12.77
C PRO A 75 8.16 -11.66 11.56
N ASN A 76 8.52 -11.25 10.33
CA ASN A 76 7.99 -11.82 9.09
C ASN A 76 8.87 -12.90 8.45
N ILE A 77 9.89 -13.40 9.14
CA ILE A 77 10.69 -14.57 8.73
C ILE A 77 10.37 -15.71 9.70
N VAL A 78 10.31 -16.95 9.19
CA VAL A 78 10.14 -18.13 10.04
C VAL A 78 11.36 -18.33 10.94
N ASP A 79 11.11 -18.55 12.22
CA ASP A 79 12.18 -18.81 13.18
C ASP A 79 12.72 -20.23 13.03
N VAL A 80 14.04 -20.34 12.88
CA VAL A 80 14.75 -21.61 12.88
C VAL A 80 15.23 -21.88 14.30
N ILE A 81 14.72 -22.94 14.91
CA ILE A 81 15.04 -23.29 16.30
C ILE A 81 16.35 -24.06 16.37
N ASP A 82 16.54 -25.02 15.45
CA ASP A 82 17.68 -25.93 15.48
C ASP A 82 17.96 -26.53 14.11
N PHE A 83 19.13 -27.14 13.97
CA PHE A 83 19.57 -27.84 12.78
C PHE A 83 20.41 -29.04 13.16
N GLY A 84 20.21 -30.17 12.48
CA GLY A 84 21.03 -31.35 12.68
C GLY A 84 21.15 -32.22 11.45
N TRP A 85 21.97 -33.26 11.61
CA TRP A 85 22.23 -34.27 10.60
C TRP A 85 21.49 -35.54 10.95
N ILE A 86 20.95 -36.19 9.94
CA ILE A 86 20.53 -37.57 10.02
C ILE A 86 21.53 -38.34 9.17
N ASP A 87 22.47 -39.02 9.82
CA ASP A 87 23.61 -39.66 9.18
C ASP A 87 24.37 -38.74 8.18
N GLU A 88 25.06 -39.30 7.17
CA GLU A 88 25.78 -38.51 6.16
C GLU A 88 24.91 -38.11 4.96
N ARG A 89 23.65 -38.56 4.90
CA ARG A 89 22.80 -38.50 3.71
C ARG A 89 21.56 -37.63 3.89
N ALA A 90 21.26 -37.16 5.10
CA ALA A 90 20.12 -36.27 5.31
C ALA A 90 20.41 -35.20 6.37
N ALA A 91 19.68 -34.10 6.28
CA ALA A 91 19.69 -33.04 7.26
C ALA A 91 18.25 -32.76 7.69
N PHE A 92 18.10 -32.25 8.91
CA PHE A 92 16.83 -31.75 9.40
C PHE A 92 16.97 -30.32 9.91
N LEU A 93 15.95 -29.52 9.62
CA LEU A 93 15.80 -28.16 10.08
C LEU A 93 14.56 -28.09 10.98
N VAL A 94 14.74 -27.65 12.22
CA VAL A 94 13.67 -27.45 13.19
C VAL A 94 13.26 -25.98 13.16
N MET A 95 11.97 -25.74 12.98
CA MET A 95 11.37 -24.42 12.82
C MET A 95 10.19 -24.27 13.78
N GLU A 96 9.78 -23.03 14.01
CA GLU A 96 8.49 -22.78 14.66
C GLU A 96 7.34 -23.46 13.88
N LEU A 97 6.39 -24.04 14.62
CA LEU A 97 5.17 -24.56 14.01
C LEU A 97 4.21 -23.40 13.76
N LEU A 98 3.88 -23.16 12.50
CA LEU A 98 2.90 -22.15 12.09
C LEU A 98 1.52 -22.78 11.91
N VAL A 99 0.48 -22.07 12.35
CA VAL A 99 -0.93 -22.44 12.15
C VAL A 99 -1.55 -21.43 11.19
N GLY A 100 -2.17 -21.90 10.12
CA GLY A 100 -2.70 -21.07 9.05
C GLY A 100 -2.64 -21.79 7.71
N GLU A 101 -2.39 -21.04 6.64
CA GLU A 101 -2.30 -21.56 5.27
C GLU A 101 -1.22 -20.83 4.47
N SER A 102 -0.69 -21.48 3.44
CA SER A 102 0.20 -20.84 2.48
C SER A 102 -0.60 -19.95 1.50
N LEU A 103 0.06 -18.95 0.92
CA LEU A 103 -0.58 -18.01 0.01
C LEU A 103 -1.04 -18.69 -1.30
N ASP A 104 -0.34 -19.71 -1.77
CA ASP A 104 -0.78 -20.53 -2.91
C ASP A 104 -2.05 -21.33 -2.59
N ALA A 105 -2.18 -21.90 -1.39
CA ALA A 105 -3.40 -22.57 -0.94
C ALA A 105 -4.58 -21.58 -0.86
N ARG A 106 -4.33 -20.36 -0.36
CA ARG A 106 -5.33 -19.29 -0.37
C ARG A 106 -5.75 -18.96 -1.80
N LEU A 107 -4.80 -18.74 -2.71
CA LEU A 107 -5.06 -18.42 -4.11
C LEU A 107 -5.76 -19.56 -4.86
N ALA A 108 -5.50 -20.82 -4.53
CA ALA A 108 -6.23 -21.95 -5.09
C ALA A 108 -7.74 -21.90 -4.72
N THR A 109 -8.07 -21.33 -3.56
CA THR A 109 -9.45 -21.19 -3.07
C THR A 109 -10.15 -19.95 -3.63
N VAL A 110 -9.50 -18.78 -3.53
CA VAL A 110 -10.12 -17.48 -3.87
C VAL A 110 -9.80 -17.00 -5.28
N ARG A 111 -8.90 -17.70 -5.98
CA ARG A 111 -8.34 -17.37 -7.30
C ARG A 111 -7.49 -16.11 -7.35
N ARG A 112 -8.00 -14.98 -6.84
CA ARG A 112 -7.32 -13.67 -6.82
C ARG A 112 -7.64 -12.92 -5.53
N LEU A 113 -6.77 -12.00 -5.14
CA LEU A 113 -6.91 -11.15 -3.97
C LEU A 113 -7.18 -9.69 -4.36
N PRO A 114 -8.01 -8.96 -3.57
CA PRO A 114 -8.14 -7.52 -3.71
C PRO A 114 -6.79 -6.81 -3.53
N LEU A 115 -6.61 -5.65 -4.18
CA LEU A 115 -5.35 -4.91 -4.12
C LEU A 115 -4.94 -4.55 -2.68
N GLU A 116 -5.89 -4.20 -1.82
CA GLU A 116 -5.63 -3.88 -0.41
C GLU A 116 -4.96 -5.04 0.33
N HIS A 117 -5.48 -6.26 0.15
CA HIS A 117 -4.92 -7.47 0.75
C HIS A 117 -3.55 -7.79 0.14
N THR A 118 -3.43 -7.65 -1.19
CA THR A 118 -2.15 -7.84 -1.89
C THR A 118 -1.07 -6.91 -1.35
N CYS A 119 -1.35 -5.61 -1.21
CA CYS A 119 -0.44 -4.64 -0.64
C CYS A 119 -0.08 -4.98 0.81
N THR A 120 -1.05 -5.40 1.63
CA THR A 120 -0.83 -5.75 3.04
C THR A 120 0.09 -6.95 3.22
N ILE A 121 -0.12 -8.01 2.44
CA ILE A 121 0.71 -9.22 2.48
C ILE A 121 2.11 -8.91 1.94
N LEU A 122 2.22 -8.33 0.74
CA LEU A 122 3.52 -8.09 0.12
C LEU A 122 4.35 -7.01 0.80
N THR A 123 3.74 -6.08 1.54
CA THR A 123 4.49 -5.14 2.37
C THR A 123 5.28 -5.89 3.45
N GLN A 124 4.70 -6.94 4.04
CA GLN A 124 5.36 -7.78 5.04
C GLN A 124 6.43 -8.68 4.41
N VAL A 125 6.16 -9.26 3.23
CA VAL A 125 7.16 -10.05 2.49
C VAL A 125 8.36 -9.19 2.10
N ALA A 126 8.13 -8.00 1.54
CA ALA A 126 9.20 -7.08 1.16
C ALA A 126 9.99 -6.58 2.38
N TYR A 127 9.36 -6.45 3.55
CA TYR A 127 10.04 -6.10 4.80
C TYR A 127 10.97 -7.22 5.30
N ALA A 128 10.51 -8.49 5.21
CA ALA A 128 11.35 -9.64 5.48
C ALA A 128 12.56 -9.72 4.54
N LEU A 129 12.34 -9.51 3.23
CA LEU A 129 13.41 -9.53 2.23
C LEU A 129 14.40 -8.38 2.44
N GLU A 130 13.92 -7.18 2.75
CA GLU A 130 14.77 -6.04 3.11
C GLU A 130 15.72 -6.38 4.28
N ALA A 131 15.20 -7.01 5.34
CA ALA A 131 16.00 -7.42 6.49
C ALA A 131 17.05 -8.50 6.17
N ALA A 132 16.74 -9.41 5.23
CA ALA A 132 17.66 -10.43 4.75
C ALA A 132 18.76 -9.83 3.84
N HIS A 133 18.37 -8.96 2.91
CA HIS A 133 19.27 -8.28 1.97
C HIS A 133 20.30 -7.42 2.70
N GLN A 134 19.92 -6.74 3.78
CA GLN A 134 20.84 -5.97 4.63
C GLN A 134 21.93 -6.82 5.29
N ARG A 135 21.71 -8.13 5.42
CA ARG A 135 22.68 -9.11 5.92
C ARG A 135 23.37 -9.90 4.79
N GLY A 136 23.19 -9.48 3.53
CA GLY A 136 23.79 -10.11 2.36
C GLY A 136 23.14 -11.45 1.96
N VAL A 137 21.94 -11.74 2.46
CA VAL A 137 21.20 -12.98 2.14
C VAL A 137 20.14 -12.67 1.09
N VAL A 138 20.21 -13.34 -0.06
CA VAL A 138 19.20 -13.28 -1.13
C VAL A 138 18.33 -14.54 -1.06
N HIS A 139 17.01 -14.41 -1.18
CA HIS A 139 16.08 -15.52 -0.99
C HIS A 139 16.09 -16.50 -2.18
N ARG A 140 16.06 -15.99 -3.42
CA ARG A 140 16.13 -16.72 -4.70
C ARG A 140 14.94 -17.61 -5.07
N ASP A 141 13.90 -17.70 -4.24
CA ASP A 141 12.71 -18.55 -4.48
C ASP A 141 11.44 -17.89 -3.91
N VAL A 142 11.29 -16.59 -4.11
CA VAL A 142 10.08 -15.86 -3.66
C VAL A 142 8.90 -16.27 -4.53
N LYS A 143 7.87 -16.87 -3.91
CA LYS A 143 6.63 -17.31 -4.58
C LYS A 143 5.52 -17.50 -3.54
N PRO A 144 4.24 -17.58 -3.96
CA PRO A 144 3.13 -17.82 -3.04
C PRO A 144 3.31 -19.03 -2.10
N GLY A 145 3.88 -20.14 -2.57
CA GLY A 145 4.13 -21.32 -1.72
C GLY A 145 5.12 -21.09 -0.57
N ASN A 146 5.99 -20.07 -0.66
CA ASN A 146 6.95 -19.72 0.39
C ASN A 146 6.47 -18.53 1.26
N VAL A 147 5.19 -18.14 1.11
CA VAL A 147 4.56 -17.08 1.91
C VAL A 147 3.45 -17.71 2.74
N PHE A 148 3.63 -17.77 4.06
CA PHE A 148 2.66 -18.36 4.98
C PHE A 148 1.82 -17.28 5.66
N LEU A 149 0.50 -17.44 5.63
CA LEU A 149 -0.48 -16.58 6.29
C LEU A 149 -0.84 -17.20 7.64
N VAL A 150 -0.31 -16.63 8.71
CA VAL A 150 -0.50 -17.12 10.08
C VAL A 150 -1.90 -16.73 10.56
N GLN A 151 -2.64 -17.72 11.04
CA GLN A 151 -3.91 -17.52 11.71
C GLN A 151 -3.65 -16.87 13.07
N THR A 152 -4.07 -15.61 13.22
CA THR A 152 -3.99 -14.91 14.50
C THR A 152 -5.38 -14.63 15.08
N LYS A 153 -5.44 -14.26 16.37
CA LYS A 153 -6.68 -13.80 17.01
C LYS A 153 -7.13 -12.43 16.49
N VAL A 154 -6.27 -11.72 15.76
CA VAL A 154 -6.56 -10.45 15.11
C VAL A 154 -6.99 -10.73 13.67
N ARG A 155 -7.95 -9.97 13.13
CA ARG A 155 -8.48 -10.16 11.77
C ARG A 155 -7.47 -9.87 10.62
N ALA A 156 -6.24 -9.51 10.93
CA ALA A 156 -5.22 -9.17 9.94
C ALA A 156 -4.31 -10.38 9.66
N ASP A 157 -4.00 -10.60 8.38
CA ASP A 157 -3.04 -11.62 7.96
C ASP A 157 -1.64 -11.23 8.44
N VAL A 158 -1.05 -12.08 9.29
CA VAL A 158 0.36 -11.99 9.68
C VAL A 158 1.15 -12.89 8.77
N VAL A 159 2.18 -12.35 8.11
CA VAL A 159 2.95 -13.09 7.11
C VAL A 159 4.24 -13.63 7.72
N LYS A 160 4.57 -14.88 7.38
CA LYS A 160 5.88 -15.51 7.61
C LYS A 160 6.45 -15.99 6.27
N VAL A 161 7.64 -15.51 5.90
CA VAL A 161 8.37 -15.95 4.72
C VAL A 161 9.19 -17.19 5.09
N LEU A 162 9.04 -18.25 4.29
CA LEU A 162 9.66 -19.56 4.48
C LEU A 162 10.85 -19.76 3.53
N ASP A 163 11.69 -20.77 3.79
CA ASP A 163 12.64 -21.33 2.81
C ASP A 163 13.66 -20.35 2.18
N PHE A 164 14.20 -19.42 2.96
CA PHE A 164 15.32 -18.58 2.51
C PHE A 164 16.54 -19.42 2.08
N GLY A 165 17.05 -19.16 0.88
CA GLY A 165 18.37 -19.60 0.44
C GLY A 165 18.49 -21.06 0.02
N VAL A 166 17.49 -21.93 0.28
CA VAL A 166 17.58 -23.37 -0.04
C VAL A 166 17.77 -23.63 -1.55
N ALA A 167 17.38 -22.69 -2.43
CA ALA A 167 17.55 -22.77 -3.87
C ALA A 167 18.98 -22.44 -4.38
N SER A 168 19.86 -21.82 -3.57
CA SER A 168 21.26 -21.56 -3.96
C SER A 168 22.06 -22.84 -4.21
N LEU A 169 21.55 -23.99 -3.78
CA LEU A 169 22.14 -25.31 -4.02
C LEU A 169 22.14 -25.73 -5.50
N ARG A 170 21.39 -25.05 -6.38
CA ARG A 170 21.36 -25.35 -7.83
C ARG A 170 22.49 -24.69 -8.62
N GLU A 171 23.09 -23.62 -8.12
CA GLU A 171 23.91 -22.70 -8.93
C GLU A 171 25.43 -22.90 -8.80
N VAL A 172 25.91 -23.64 -7.79
CA VAL A 172 27.36 -23.62 -7.45
C VAL A 172 28.19 -24.67 -8.19
N ASP A 173 27.58 -25.65 -8.86
CA ASP A 173 28.36 -26.77 -9.38
C ASP A 173 29.21 -26.44 -10.61
N GLY A 174 29.03 -25.30 -11.29
CA GLY A 174 29.76 -24.95 -12.53
C GLY A 174 29.64 -25.99 -13.66
N ARG A 175 28.90 -27.06 -13.38
CA ARG A 175 28.39 -28.12 -14.21
C ARG A 175 26.91 -27.88 -14.20
N SER A 176 26.41 -27.51 -15.37
CA SER A 176 25.01 -27.66 -15.74
C SER A 176 24.62 -29.15 -15.74
N SER A 177 24.68 -29.81 -14.58
CA SER A 177 24.03 -31.09 -14.37
C SER A 177 22.75 -30.82 -13.61
N ASP A 178 21.68 -30.88 -14.39
CA ASP A 178 20.36 -31.32 -13.94
C ASP A 178 19.34 -30.22 -13.61
N LEU A 179 19.13 -29.33 -14.60
CA LEU A 179 17.80 -29.41 -15.23
C LEU A 179 17.75 -30.81 -15.87
N ASP A 180 17.36 -31.83 -15.11
CA ASP A 180 17.07 -33.15 -15.67
C ASP A 180 15.90 -32.94 -16.62
N LEU A 181 16.23 -32.70 -17.89
CA LEU A 181 15.31 -32.65 -19.02
C LEU A 181 14.96 -34.07 -19.51
N ALA A 182 15.58 -35.10 -18.91
CA ALA A 182 15.42 -36.50 -19.27
C ALA A 182 14.29 -37.21 -18.52
N ASP A 183 13.93 -36.71 -17.33
CA ASP A 183 12.70 -37.05 -16.61
C ASP A 183 11.86 -35.76 -16.58
N ASP A 184 10.57 -35.79 -16.88
CA ASP A 184 9.63 -34.64 -16.88
C ASP A 184 9.46 -33.90 -15.52
N LYS A 185 10.52 -33.78 -14.71
CA LYS A 185 10.56 -33.23 -13.37
C LYS A 185 11.54 -32.08 -13.29
N ILE A 186 11.16 -30.96 -13.90
CA ILE A 186 11.63 -29.66 -13.38
C ILE A 186 11.02 -29.52 -11.98
N ILE A 187 11.86 -29.76 -10.97
CA ILE A 187 11.47 -29.64 -9.57
C ILE A 187 11.30 -28.14 -9.25
N GLY A 188 10.05 -27.72 -9.06
CA GLY A 188 9.61 -26.35 -8.79
C GLY A 188 8.81 -25.74 -9.95
N THR A 189 7.97 -24.74 -9.67
CA THR A 189 7.27 -23.97 -10.70
C THR A 189 8.23 -22.90 -11.26
N PRO A 190 8.78 -23.04 -12.48
CA PRO A 190 9.76 -22.09 -13.04
C PRO A 190 9.20 -20.68 -13.21
N ALA A 191 7.88 -20.53 -13.15
CA ALA A 191 7.12 -19.29 -13.38
C ALA A 191 7.53 -18.10 -12.51
N TYR A 192 8.32 -18.30 -11.43
CA TYR A 192 8.75 -17.23 -10.52
C TYR A 192 10.25 -16.91 -10.61
N LEU A 193 11.00 -17.59 -11.47
CA LEU A 193 12.44 -17.36 -11.62
C LEU A 193 12.75 -16.03 -12.30
N ALA A 194 13.77 -15.34 -11.82
CA ALA A 194 14.29 -14.17 -12.52
C ALA A 194 15.05 -14.58 -13.80
N PRO A 195 15.09 -13.72 -14.85
CA PRO A 195 15.79 -14.01 -16.11
C PRO A 195 17.25 -14.42 -15.94
N GLU A 196 17.98 -13.81 -15.01
CA GLU A 196 19.36 -14.15 -14.67
C GLU A 196 19.51 -15.55 -14.04
N GLN A 197 18.52 -15.99 -13.25
CA GLN A 197 18.47 -17.33 -12.68
C GLN A 197 18.12 -18.36 -13.76
N ALA A 198 17.17 -18.04 -14.63
CA ALA A 198 16.80 -18.88 -15.78
C ALA A 198 17.96 -19.07 -16.77
N ARG A 199 18.86 -18.08 -16.89
CA ARG A 199 20.11 -18.16 -17.68
C ARG A 199 21.24 -18.90 -16.96
N GLY A 200 21.06 -19.28 -15.69
CA GLY A 200 22.11 -19.90 -14.87
C GLY A 200 23.30 -18.98 -14.62
N LYS A 201 23.10 -17.65 -14.55
CA LYS A 201 24.21 -16.72 -14.23
C LYS A 201 24.71 -17.02 -12.82
N SER A 202 26.04 -17.07 -12.65
CA SER A 202 26.68 -17.37 -11.36
C SER A 202 26.50 -16.28 -10.31
N THR A 203 26.14 -15.06 -10.72
CA THR A 203 25.92 -13.91 -9.84
C THR A 203 24.46 -13.46 -9.91
N VAL A 204 23.70 -13.82 -8.89
CA VAL A 204 22.31 -13.41 -8.69
C VAL A 204 22.25 -12.54 -7.43
N ASP A 205 21.92 -11.26 -7.61
CA ASP A 205 21.79 -10.29 -6.52
C ASP A 205 20.34 -10.19 -6.02
N GLN A 206 20.11 -9.29 -5.05
CA GLN A 206 18.80 -9.07 -4.43
C GLN A 206 17.67 -8.66 -5.40
N ARG A 207 17.99 -8.21 -6.62
CA ARG A 207 17.00 -7.78 -7.62
C ARG A 207 16.29 -8.97 -8.28
N ALA A 208 16.80 -10.18 -8.10
CA ALA A 208 16.06 -11.39 -8.43
C ALA A 208 14.82 -11.56 -7.53
N ASP A 209 14.95 -11.28 -6.23
CA ASP A 209 13.82 -11.32 -5.30
C ASP A 209 12.79 -10.22 -5.62
N VAL A 210 13.23 -9.06 -6.11
CA VAL A 210 12.34 -7.98 -6.59
C VAL A 210 11.53 -8.43 -7.81
N PHE A 211 12.16 -9.11 -8.77
CA PHE A 211 11.47 -9.66 -9.92
C PHE A 211 10.41 -10.68 -9.49
N ALA A 212 10.79 -11.59 -8.59
CA ALA A 212 9.90 -12.60 -8.04
C ALA A 212 8.76 -12.01 -7.17
N LEU A 213 8.98 -10.90 -6.46
CA LEU A 213 7.93 -10.10 -5.82
C LEU A 213 6.94 -9.54 -6.85
N GLY A 214 7.43 -9.02 -7.98
CA GLY A 214 6.60 -8.54 -9.09
C GLY A 214 5.70 -9.64 -9.65
N ILE A 215 6.26 -10.83 -9.89
CA ILE A 215 5.49 -12.00 -10.33
C ILE A 215 4.46 -12.40 -9.26
N THR A 216 4.86 -12.46 -7.99
CA THR A 216 3.96 -12.80 -6.88
C THR A 216 2.80 -11.82 -6.79
N MET A 217 3.05 -10.51 -6.92
CA MET A 217 2.02 -9.48 -6.96
C MET A 217 1.07 -9.67 -8.14
N TYR A 218 1.61 -9.95 -9.32
CA TYR A 218 0.82 -10.24 -10.51
C TYR A 218 -0.09 -11.46 -10.30
N THR A 219 0.46 -12.57 -9.80
CA THR A 219 -0.31 -13.78 -9.51
C THR A 219 -1.41 -13.51 -8.49
N MET A 220 -1.16 -12.71 -7.46
CA MET A 220 -2.19 -12.39 -6.47
C MET A 220 -3.36 -11.60 -7.09
N LEU A 221 -3.09 -10.69 -8.03
CA LEU A 221 -4.13 -9.84 -8.64
C LEU A 221 -4.86 -10.49 -9.81
N CYS A 222 -4.14 -11.29 -10.61
CA CYS A 222 -4.65 -11.91 -11.84
C CYS A 222 -5.05 -13.38 -11.63
N GLY A 223 -4.55 -14.02 -10.58
CA GLY A 223 -4.77 -15.42 -10.22
C GLY A 223 -3.83 -16.43 -10.88
N GLU A 224 -2.98 -15.97 -11.79
CA GLU A 224 -1.96 -16.78 -12.46
C GLU A 224 -0.71 -15.93 -12.73
N PRO A 225 0.49 -16.55 -12.83
CA PRO A 225 1.71 -15.83 -13.20
C PRO A 225 1.64 -15.22 -14.61
N PRO A 226 2.38 -14.13 -14.89
CA PRO A 226 2.37 -13.46 -16.19
C PRO A 226 3.05 -14.30 -17.29
N PHE A 227 4.01 -15.13 -16.92
CA PHE A 227 4.76 -16.00 -17.82
C PHE A 227 4.47 -17.45 -17.44
N VAL A 228 3.51 -18.07 -18.12
CA VAL A 228 3.19 -19.50 -17.95
C VAL A 228 2.99 -20.12 -19.33
N ALA A 229 3.47 -21.35 -19.52
CA ALA A 229 3.30 -22.13 -20.73
C ALA A 229 3.01 -23.59 -20.37
N GLU A 230 2.71 -24.42 -21.37
CA GLU A 230 2.43 -25.85 -21.18
C GLU A 230 3.64 -26.61 -20.65
N THR A 231 4.83 -26.28 -21.13
CA THR A 231 6.07 -26.89 -20.65
C THR A 231 6.88 -25.93 -19.77
N PRO A 232 7.64 -26.48 -18.80
CA PRO A 232 8.57 -25.69 -18.01
C PRO A 232 9.64 -24.95 -18.83
N ILE A 233 10.14 -25.56 -19.91
CA ILE A 233 11.13 -24.93 -20.80
C ILE A 233 10.51 -23.73 -21.51
N ASP A 234 9.30 -23.88 -22.05
CA ASP A 234 8.60 -22.78 -22.70
C ASP A 234 8.31 -21.67 -21.71
N THR A 235 7.99 -22.01 -20.46
CA THR A 235 7.81 -21.01 -19.39
C THR A 235 9.09 -20.20 -19.16
N LEU A 236 10.26 -20.86 -19.13
CA LEU A 236 11.55 -20.16 -19.04
C LEU A 236 11.79 -19.27 -20.27
N LEU A 237 11.48 -19.75 -21.48
CA LEU A 237 11.62 -18.94 -22.69
C LEU A 237 10.72 -17.69 -22.64
N ARG A 238 9.49 -17.79 -22.12
CA ARG A 238 8.61 -16.62 -21.90
C ARG A 238 9.19 -15.66 -20.87
N ILE A 239 9.72 -16.17 -19.76
CA ILE A 239 10.40 -15.34 -18.75
C ILE A 239 11.55 -14.54 -19.38
N LEU A 240 12.30 -15.15 -20.29
CA LEU A 240 13.46 -14.52 -20.92
C LEU A 240 13.10 -13.50 -22.00
N ASN A 241 12.02 -13.74 -22.77
CA ASN A 241 11.79 -13.03 -24.03
C ASN A 241 10.46 -12.25 -24.09
N ASP A 242 9.43 -12.67 -23.35
CA ASP A 242 8.09 -12.10 -23.50
C ASP A 242 7.88 -10.89 -22.59
N GLU A 243 7.08 -9.94 -23.06
CA GLU A 243 6.50 -8.89 -22.20
C GLU A 243 5.21 -9.41 -21.56
N HIS A 244 4.94 -8.95 -20.33
CA HIS A 244 3.70 -9.32 -19.65
C HIS A 244 2.58 -8.37 -20.07
N VAL A 245 1.34 -8.87 -20.05
CA VAL A 245 0.15 -8.02 -20.18
C VAL A 245 -0.04 -7.27 -18.86
N PRO A 246 -0.29 -5.94 -18.84
CA PRO A 246 -0.51 -5.22 -17.58
C PRO A 246 -1.68 -5.81 -16.78
N PRO A 247 -1.57 -5.91 -15.44
CA PRO A 247 -2.63 -6.42 -14.57
C PRO A 247 -3.99 -5.75 -14.84
N SER A 248 -4.03 -4.43 -15.02
CA SER A 248 -5.26 -3.68 -15.30
C SER A 248 -6.01 -4.11 -16.58
N GLN A 249 -5.34 -4.78 -17.50
CA GLN A 249 -5.92 -5.32 -18.73
C GLN A 249 -6.25 -6.82 -18.60
N ARG A 250 -5.63 -7.52 -17.64
CA ARG A 250 -5.78 -8.97 -17.46
C ARG A 250 -6.89 -9.33 -16.47
N THR A 251 -7.13 -8.49 -15.46
CA THR A 251 -8.11 -8.72 -14.40
C THR A 251 -9.27 -7.73 -14.44
N GLU A 252 -10.39 -8.10 -13.82
CA GLU A 252 -11.57 -7.24 -13.68
C GLU A 252 -11.46 -6.27 -12.49
N LEU A 253 -10.38 -6.38 -11.71
CA LEU A 253 -10.14 -5.48 -10.58
C LEU A 253 -9.88 -4.06 -11.10
N GLU A 254 -10.49 -3.08 -10.45
CA GLU A 254 -10.13 -1.68 -10.66
C GLU A 254 -8.75 -1.40 -10.04
N LEU A 255 -7.69 -1.43 -10.85
CA LEU A 255 -6.30 -1.20 -10.41
C LEU A 255 -5.78 0.21 -10.75
N PRO A 256 -5.17 0.95 -9.80
CA PRO A 256 -4.39 2.18 -10.04
C PRO A 256 -3.31 1.97 -11.11
N ARG A 257 -3.02 3.01 -11.91
CA ARG A 257 -1.94 2.95 -12.92
C ARG A 257 -0.58 2.71 -12.27
N GLU A 258 -0.46 3.12 -11.02
CA GLU A 258 0.69 2.91 -10.16
C GLU A 258 0.96 1.43 -9.87
N VAL A 259 -0.05 0.55 -9.96
CA VAL A 259 0.10 -0.91 -9.85
C VAL A 259 0.78 -1.48 -11.08
N ASP A 260 0.29 -1.13 -12.27
CA ASP A 260 0.89 -1.55 -13.53
C ASP A 260 2.34 -1.05 -13.60
N ALA A 261 2.57 0.24 -13.30
CA ALA A 261 3.91 0.81 -13.29
C ALA A 261 4.88 0.12 -12.30
N LEU A 262 4.39 -0.30 -11.12
CA LEU A 262 5.20 -1.03 -10.15
C LEU A 262 5.59 -2.41 -10.67
N ILE A 263 4.64 -3.13 -11.27
CA ILE A 263 4.89 -4.47 -11.81
C ILE A 263 5.77 -4.39 -13.08
N ASP A 264 5.55 -3.40 -13.94
CA ASP A 264 6.40 -3.12 -15.11
C ASP A 264 7.86 -2.93 -14.73
N GLU A 265 8.12 -2.11 -13.72
CA GLU A 265 9.47 -1.81 -13.24
C GLU A 265 10.11 -3.04 -12.56
N ALA A 266 9.34 -3.80 -11.77
CA ALA A 266 9.83 -5.01 -11.13
C ALA A 266 10.16 -6.14 -12.15
N LEU A 267 9.41 -6.23 -13.24
CA LEU A 267 9.53 -7.28 -14.26
C LEU A 267 10.45 -6.92 -15.44
N ARG A 268 11.24 -5.85 -15.33
CA ARG A 268 12.28 -5.55 -16.33
C ARG A 268 13.25 -6.72 -16.45
N LYS A 269 13.61 -7.09 -17.68
CA LYS A 269 14.45 -8.28 -17.91
C LYS A 269 15.89 -8.06 -17.41
N GLU A 270 16.43 -6.85 -17.60
CA GLU A 270 17.74 -6.49 -17.10
C GLU A 270 17.66 -6.03 -15.62
N PRO A 271 18.42 -6.66 -14.70
CA PRO A 271 18.40 -6.28 -13.27
C PRO A 271 18.76 -4.81 -13.02
N ALA A 272 19.53 -4.18 -13.91
CA ALA A 272 19.90 -2.77 -13.83
C ALA A 272 18.70 -1.82 -13.96
N GLU A 273 17.65 -2.24 -14.64
CA GLU A 273 16.45 -1.45 -14.94
C GLU A 273 15.32 -1.68 -13.93
N ARG A 274 15.50 -2.62 -13.00
CA ARG A 274 14.51 -2.92 -11.95
C ARG A 274 14.65 -1.96 -10.77
N LEU A 275 13.63 -1.98 -9.91
CA LEU A 275 13.72 -1.41 -8.57
C LEU A 275 14.96 -1.97 -7.85
N PRO A 276 15.81 -1.12 -7.26
CA PRO A 276 17.12 -1.55 -6.78
C PRO A 276 17.06 -2.42 -5.52
N THR A 277 15.97 -2.37 -4.75
CA THR A 277 15.86 -2.99 -3.42
C THR A 277 14.42 -3.43 -3.12
N ALA A 278 14.26 -4.43 -2.24
CA ALA A 278 12.95 -4.78 -1.68
C ALA A 278 12.33 -3.63 -0.84
N SER A 279 13.16 -2.78 -0.24
CA SER A 279 12.72 -1.58 0.50
C SER A 279 11.97 -0.59 -0.41
N GLU A 280 12.46 -0.37 -1.63
CA GLU A 280 11.78 0.49 -2.61
C GLU A 280 10.45 -0.12 -3.06
N PHE A 281 10.42 -1.42 -3.34
CA PHE A 281 9.17 -2.13 -3.64
C PHE A 281 8.16 -1.97 -2.49
N ARG A 282 8.61 -2.12 -1.23
CA ARG A 282 7.79 -1.92 -0.02
C ARG A 282 7.26 -0.50 0.07
N ARG A 283 8.08 0.53 -0.18
CA ARG A 283 7.66 1.93 -0.18
C ARG A 283 6.53 2.18 -1.19
N ARG A 284 6.65 1.63 -2.39
CA ARG A 284 5.62 1.73 -3.44
C ARG A 284 4.31 1.04 -3.03
N LEU A 285 4.37 -0.12 -2.38
CA LEU A 285 3.18 -0.78 -1.82
C LEU A 285 2.50 0.03 -0.72
N VAL A 286 3.27 0.66 0.18
CA VAL A 286 2.73 1.54 1.22
C VAL A 286 2.04 2.75 0.60
N GLY A 287 2.65 3.37 -0.42
CA GLY A 287 2.02 4.47 -1.17
C GLY A 287 0.72 4.03 -1.86
N LEU A 288 0.69 2.84 -2.47
CA LEU A 288 -0.53 2.26 -3.04
C LEU A 288 -1.62 2.06 -1.99
N ARG A 289 -1.26 1.58 -0.78
CA ARG A 289 -2.25 1.42 0.30
C ARG A 289 -2.81 2.75 0.78
N GLN A 290 -1.98 3.79 0.89
CA GLN A 290 -2.45 5.14 1.19
C GLN A 290 -3.44 5.66 0.12
N LEU A 291 -3.21 5.34 -1.16
CA LEU A 291 -4.17 5.66 -2.23
C LEU A 291 -5.51 4.90 -2.09
N LEU A 292 -5.53 3.75 -1.43
CA LEU A 292 -6.75 2.97 -1.17
C LEU A 292 -7.48 3.44 0.10
N ASP A 293 -6.73 3.71 1.17
CA ASP A 293 -7.23 4.24 2.44
C ASP A 293 -7.79 5.66 2.30
N HIS A 294 -7.34 6.38 1.28
CA HIS A 294 -7.93 7.62 0.79
C HIS A 294 -8.69 7.35 -0.53
N PRO A 295 -9.94 6.86 -0.49
CA PRO A 295 -10.72 6.52 -1.70
C PRO A 295 -11.06 7.74 -2.59
N THR A 296 -10.57 8.94 -2.25
CA THR A 296 -10.78 10.22 -2.95
C THR A 296 -10.00 10.37 -4.27
N ARG A 297 -9.61 9.28 -4.95
CA ARG A 297 -8.99 9.36 -6.29
C ARG A 297 -9.60 8.48 -7.38
N ARG A 298 -10.76 7.84 -7.19
CA ARG A 298 -11.41 7.09 -8.28
C ARG A 298 -12.85 7.53 -8.58
N ARG A 299 -12.97 8.03 -9.82
CA ARG A 299 -14.14 8.59 -10.54
C ARG A 299 -14.72 9.88 -9.95
N GLU A 300 -13.97 10.97 -10.12
CA GLU A 300 -14.61 12.22 -10.55
C GLU A 300 -15.30 11.94 -11.89
N GLU A 301 -16.63 11.81 -11.92
CA GLU A 301 -17.34 12.19 -13.13
C GLU A 301 -17.17 13.69 -13.28
N ARG A 302 -16.15 14.09 -14.05
CA ARG A 302 -15.92 15.48 -14.44
C ARG A 302 -17.03 15.91 -15.38
N ILE A 303 -18.15 16.35 -14.82
CA ILE A 303 -19.18 17.05 -15.55
C ILE A 303 -18.79 18.53 -15.52
N GLU A 304 -18.09 18.99 -16.56
CA GLU A 304 -17.85 20.43 -16.73
C GLU A 304 -19.18 21.15 -16.91
N LEU A 305 -19.49 22.07 -16.00
CA LEU A 305 -20.54 23.04 -16.22
C LEU A 305 -20.00 24.14 -17.14
N PRO A 306 -20.70 24.50 -18.22
CA PRO A 306 -20.28 25.59 -19.08
C PRO A 306 -20.67 26.90 -18.39
N VAL A 307 -19.77 27.49 -17.61
CA VAL A 307 -19.98 28.87 -17.12
C VAL A 307 -18.73 29.71 -17.34
N ARG A 308 -18.97 30.90 -17.89
CA ARG A 308 -17.97 31.83 -18.43
C ARG A 308 -16.91 32.22 -17.39
N ARG A 309 -15.68 31.76 -17.62
CA ARG A 309 -14.34 32.27 -17.22
C ARG A 309 -14.03 32.68 -15.76
N GLN A 310 -14.95 32.74 -14.79
CA GLN A 310 -14.61 33.23 -13.42
C GLN A 310 -15.25 32.48 -12.22
N PHE A 311 -16.27 31.65 -12.41
CA PHE A 311 -16.92 30.85 -11.35
C PHE A 311 -17.00 29.38 -11.77
N GLY A 312 -16.49 28.49 -10.93
CA GLY A 312 -16.51 27.04 -11.13
C GLY A 312 -17.27 26.35 -10.01
N ALA A 313 -18.21 25.48 -10.38
CA ALA A 313 -18.96 24.65 -9.45
C ALA A 313 -18.85 23.18 -9.86
N TRP A 314 -18.61 22.32 -8.89
CA TRP A 314 -18.39 20.89 -9.08
C TRP A 314 -19.37 20.14 -8.20
N VAL A 315 -20.09 19.16 -8.75
CA VAL A 315 -21.06 18.36 -8.01
C VAL A 315 -20.67 16.89 -8.10
N THR A 316 -20.59 16.21 -6.96
CA THR A 316 -20.34 14.76 -6.90
C THR A 316 -21.40 14.10 -6.04
N ASN A 317 -21.96 12.97 -6.48
CA ASN A 317 -23.00 12.25 -5.74
C ASN A 317 -22.45 10.89 -5.28
N GLN A 318 -22.60 10.57 -3.99
CA GLN A 318 -22.14 9.31 -3.39
C GLN A 318 -23.14 8.82 -2.32
N ARG A 319 -23.73 7.63 -2.51
CA ARG A 319 -24.58 6.94 -1.51
C ARG A 319 -25.62 7.85 -0.81
N GLY A 320 -26.40 8.61 -1.59
CA GLY A 320 -27.42 9.53 -1.05
C GLY A 320 -26.89 10.86 -0.50
N ARG A 321 -25.60 11.14 -0.68
CA ARG A 321 -24.96 12.40 -0.31
C ARG A 321 -24.45 13.12 -1.55
N ALA A 322 -24.81 14.39 -1.73
CA ALA A 322 -24.23 15.25 -2.76
C ALA A 322 -23.13 16.10 -2.14
N VAL A 323 -21.95 16.20 -2.76
CA VAL A 323 -20.91 17.15 -2.39
C VAL A 323 -20.81 18.19 -3.50
N VAL A 324 -20.95 19.46 -3.14
CA VAL A 324 -20.80 20.60 -4.05
C VAL A 324 -19.56 21.39 -3.66
N GLU A 325 -18.59 21.45 -4.56
CA GLU A 325 -17.40 22.28 -4.41
C GLU A 325 -17.51 23.53 -5.28
N LEU A 326 -17.26 24.69 -4.67
CA LEU A 326 -17.33 25.99 -5.33
C LEU A 326 -15.99 26.68 -5.28
N SER A 327 -15.54 27.22 -6.42
CA SER A 327 -14.27 27.92 -6.54
C SER A 327 -14.39 29.13 -7.47
N GLY A 328 -13.57 30.16 -7.23
CA GLY A 328 -13.53 31.38 -8.06
C GLY A 328 -14.26 32.59 -7.44
N VAL A 329 -14.81 33.46 -8.28
CA VAL A 329 -15.50 34.68 -7.85
C VAL A 329 -17.01 34.43 -7.80
N ILE A 330 -17.62 34.66 -6.63
CA ILE A 330 -19.06 34.57 -6.44
C ILE A 330 -19.66 35.98 -6.57
N ASP A 331 -20.16 36.32 -7.75
CA ASP A 331 -20.78 37.61 -8.04
C ASP A 331 -22.21 37.47 -8.59
N GLU A 332 -22.80 38.57 -9.08
CA GLU A 332 -24.15 38.57 -9.65
C GLU A 332 -24.31 37.66 -10.87
N ARG A 333 -23.23 37.15 -11.46
CA ARG A 333 -23.21 36.29 -12.64
C ARG A 333 -23.10 34.81 -12.29
N ALA A 334 -22.91 34.45 -11.02
CA ALA A 334 -22.89 33.06 -10.56
C ALA A 334 -24.29 32.43 -10.73
N ASP A 335 -24.39 31.40 -11.59
CA ASP A 335 -25.66 30.72 -11.85
C ASP A 335 -25.91 29.58 -10.85
N LEU A 336 -26.40 29.96 -9.68
CA LEU A 336 -26.73 29.01 -8.60
C LEU A 336 -28.01 28.20 -8.87
N GLN A 337 -28.86 28.62 -9.81
CA GLN A 337 -30.08 27.88 -10.15
C GLN A 337 -29.76 26.63 -10.97
N ALA A 338 -28.71 26.66 -11.80
CA ALA A 338 -28.24 25.49 -12.54
C ALA A 338 -27.77 24.33 -11.62
N LEU A 339 -27.35 24.65 -10.38
CA LEU A 339 -26.97 23.67 -9.36
C LEU A 339 -28.19 22.90 -8.82
N ASP A 340 -29.35 23.58 -8.68
CA ASP A 340 -30.58 22.98 -8.12
C ASP A 340 -31.07 21.77 -8.93
N MET A 341 -30.92 21.79 -10.26
CA MET A 341 -31.37 20.71 -11.15
C MET A 341 -30.46 19.47 -11.14
N ARG A 342 -29.26 19.54 -10.56
CA ARG A 342 -28.22 18.50 -10.69
C ARG A 342 -27.79 17.87 -9.36
N ILE A 343 -28.32 18.36 -8.24
CA ILE A 343 -28.04 17.85 -6.89
C ILE A 343 -29.05 16.74 -6.53
N GLY A 344 -28.57 15.52 -6.35
CA GLY A 344 -29.35 14.37 -5.87
C GLY A 344 -28.84 13.85 -4.53
N GLY A 345 -29.74 13.43 -3.63
CA GLY A 345 -29.38 12.94 -2.29
C GLY A 345 -30.14 13.63 -1.15
N GLU A 346 -30.12 13.01 0.04
CA GLU A 346 -30.76 13.49 1.27
C GLU A 346 -29.87 14.48 2.05
N ILE A 347 -28.55 14.36 1.89
CA ILE A 347 -27.56 15.21 2.58
C ILE A 347 -26.67 15.91 1.55
N LEU A 348 -26.60 17.23 1.63
CA LEU A 348 -25.75 18.09 0.82
C LEU A 348 -24.53 18.55 1.61
N HIS A 349 -23.36 18.14 1.18
CA HIS A 349 -22.06 18.59 1.67
C HIS A 349 -21.58 19.76 0.83
N LEU A 350 -21.23 20.88 1.46
CA LEU A 350 -20.70 22.06 0.78
C LEU A 350 -19.22 22.25 1.09
N LYS A 351 -18.44 22.42 0.03
CA LYS A 351 -17.03 22.80 0.08
C LYS A 351 -16.86 24.14 -0.62
N LEU A 352 -16.50 25.17 0.12
CA LEU A 352 -16.05 26.43 -0.45
C LEU A 352 -14.54 26.27 -0.69
N GLY A 353 -14.19 25.87 -1.90
CA GLY A 353 -12.82 25.80 -2.41
C GLY A 353 -12.19 27.20 -2.47
N ARG A 354 -11.32 27.49 -3.45
CA ARG A 354 -10.60 28.77 -3.50
C ARG A 354 -11.51 29.91 -3.96
N VAL A 355 -12.42 30.35 -3.09
CA VAL A 355 -13.30 31.50 -3.30
C VAL A 355 -12.50 32.77 -3.00
N THR A 356 -12.18 33.54 -4.04
CA THR A 356 -11.29 34.70 -3.91
C THR A 356 -12.04 36.00 -3.64
N ARG A 357 -13.36 36.05 -3.90
CA ARG A 357 -14.20 37.23 -3.66
C ARG A 357 -15.68 36.86 -3.68
N ILE A 358 -16.47 37.48 -2.79
CA ILE A 358 -17.94 37.49 -2.84
C ILE A 358 -18.45 38.93 -2.82
N ASN A 359 -19.48 39.24 -3.62
CA ASN A 359 -20.11 40.57 -3.60
C ASN A 359 -21.55 40.54 -3.04
N SER A 360 -22.15 41.73 -2.92
CA SER A 360 -23.44 41.91 -2.26
C SER A 360 -24.56 41.06 -2.85
N GLN A 361 -24.66 41.07 -4.17
CA GLN A 361 -25.71 40.36 -4.90
C GLN A 361 -25.43 38.85 -4.98
N GLY A 362 -24.18 38.45 -5.10
CA GLY A 362 -23.76 37.05 -5.09
C GLY A 362 -24.09 36.34 -3.77
N TYR A 363 -23.84 36.97 -2.63
CA TYR A 363 -24.20 36.42 -1.32
C TYR A 363 -25.73 36.36 -1.10
N GLN A 364 -26.50 37.37 -1.50
CA GLN A 364 -27.96 37.30 -1.38
C GLN A 364 -28.55 36.14 -2.21
N ARG A 365 -28.01 35.92 -3.41
CA ARG A 365 -28.37 34.75 -4.24
C ARG A 365 -27.93 33.43 -3.58
N TRP A 366 -26.77 33.42 -2.92
CA TRP A 366 -26.23 32.28 -2.18
C TRP A 366 -27.10 31.89 -0.97
N VAL A 367 -27.44 32.86 -0.12
CA VAL A 367 -28.34 32.66 1.04
C VAL A 367 -29.72 32.19 0.57
N SER A 368 -30.25 32.83 -0.47
CA SER A 368 -31.54 32.44 -1.05
C SER A 368 -31.51 31.01 -1.61
N TRP A 369 -30.39 30.60 -2.21
CA TRP A 369 -30.18 29.24 -2.70
C TRP A 369 -30.11 28.22 -1.57
N LEU A 370 -29.28 28.47 -0.55
CA LEU A 370 -29.18 27.61 0.64
C LEU A 370 -30.52 27.42 1.34
N ARG A 371 -31.33 28.48 1.42
CA ARG A 371 -32.67 28.43 2.00
C ARG A 371 -33.58 27.48 1.22
N ARG A 372 -33.61 27.57 -0.11
CA ARG A 372 -34.40 26.66 -0.96
C ARG A 372 -33.97 25.20 -0.82
N VAL A 373 -32.67 24.94 -0.71
CA VAL A 373 -32.14 23.58 -0.47
C VAL A 373 -32.62 23.03 0.87
N ARG A 374 -32.62 23.84 1.93
CA ARG A 374 -33.13 23.42 3.25
C ARG A 374 -34.64 23.20 3.23
N GLU A 375 -35.39 24.06 2.55
CA GLU A 375 -36.85 23.94 2.38
C GLU A 375 -37.24 22.68 1.59
N SER A 376 -36.36 22.12 0.75
CA SER A 376 -36.58 20.84 0.08
C SER A 376 -36.39 19.62 0.98
N GLY A 377 -36.21 19.81 2.30
CA GLY A 377 -36.04 18.73 3.28
C GLY A 377 -34.65 18.10 3.31
N ARG A 378 -33.66 18.70 2.64
CA ARG A 378 -32.28 18.18 2.60
C ARG A 378 -31.45 18.74 3.75
N GLN A 379 -30.62 17.89 4.36
CA GLN A 379 -29.67 18.33 5.37
C GLN A 379 -28.44 18.95 4.68
N VAL A 380 -27.99 20.13 5.12
CA VAL A 380 -26.80 20.80 4.54
C VAL A 380 -25.67 20.81 5.56
N VAL A 381 -24.47 20.40 5.15
CA VAL A 381 -23.28 20.35 6.01
C VAL A 381 -22.10 21.02 5.28
N CYS A 382 -21.50 22.07 5.85
CA CYS A 382 -20.34 22.73 5.27
C CYS A 382 -19.04 22.23 5.91
N HIS A 383 -18.08 21.77 5.11
CA HIS A 383 -16.86 21.08 5.60
C HIS A 383 -15.58 21.91 5.47
N GLU A 384 -15.51 22.76 4.44
CA GLU A 384 -14.32 23.54 4.11
C GLU A 384 -14.77 24.96 3.73
N CYS A 385 -14.59 25.91 4.66
CA CYS A 385 -14.78 27.33 4.41
C CYS A 385 -13.42 27.96 4.20
N SER A 386 -12.97 28.06 2.95
CA SER A 386 -11.81 28.92 2.69
C SER A 386 -12.14 30.36 3.11
N PRO A 387 -11.19 31.06 3.73
CA PRO A 387 -11.23 32.51 3.90
C PRO A 387 -11.87 33.27 2.75
N VAL A 388 -13.03 33.86 2.97
CA VAL A 388 -13.65 34.72 1.97
C VAL A 388 -13.36 36.16 2.30
N VAL A 389 -12.82 36.81 1.29
CA VAL A 389 -12.34 38.17 1.16
C VAL A 389 -13.55 39.10 0.94
N VAL A 390 -14.03 39.76 2.01
CA VAL A 390 -15.25 40.60 2.00
C VAL A 390 -14.91 42.10 2.15
N ARG A 391 -15.53 42.95 1.31
CA ARG A 391 -15.35 44.41 1.38
C ARG A 391 -15.97 45.00 2.65
N GLN A 392 -15.26 45.91 3.31
CA GLN A 392 -15.69 46.60 4.54
C GLN A 392 -17.04 47.34 4.38
N ALA A 393 -17.23 48.04 3.25
CA ALA A 393 -18.49 48.70 2.93
C ALA A 393 -19.68 47.72 2.81
N SER A 394 -19.42 46.45 2.48
CA SER A 394 -20.44 45.41 2.49
C SER A 394 -20.77 44.98 3.91
N MET A 395 -19.81 44.75 4.80
CA MET A 395 -20.11 44.41 6.20
C MET A 395 -20.94 45.47 6.94
N ALA A 396 -20.65 46.76 6.72
CA ALA A 396 -21.37 47.86 7.35
C ALA A 396 -22.85 47.98 6.93
N SER A 397 -23.25 47.42 5.78
CA SER A 397 -24.62 47.51 5.26
C SER A 397 -25.54 46.37 5.72
N GLY A 398 -25.20 45.64 6.79
CA GLY A 398 -25.97 44.48 7.26
C GLY A 398 -25.88 43.26 6.32
N PHE A 399 -24.78 43.17 5.58
CA PHE A 399 -24.61 42.19 4.51
C PHE A 399 -24.43 40.75 4.99
N ILE A 400 -23.87 40.55 6.18
CA ILE A 400 -23.71 39.25 6.83
C ILE A 400 -24.05 39.48 8.30
N GLU A 401 -25.02 38.74 8.85
CA GLU A 401 -25.34 38.83 10.27
C GLU A 401 -24.13 38.32 11.08
N PRO A 402 -23.58 39.10 12.05
CA PRO A 402 -22.35 38.73 12.74
C PRO A 402 -22.41 37.38 13.49
N ASN A 403 -23.62 36.88 13.76
CA ASN A 403 -23.86 35.60 14.42
C ASN A 403 -23.69 34.40 13.48
N GLU A 404 -23.58 34.62 12.16
CA GLU A 404 -23.33 33.58 11.15
C GLU A 404 -21.83 33.42 10.81
N ILE A 405 -20.97 34.29 11.36
CA ILE A 405 -19.52 34.26 11.16
C ILE A 405 -18.84 33.70 12.42
N ALA A 406 -18.15 32.56 12.28
CA ALA A 406 -17.42 31.89 13.36
C ALA A 406 -16.12 32.61 13.74
N THR A 407 -15.40 33.20 12.77
CA THR A 407 -14.14 33.92 13.04
C THR A 407 -13.83 34.95 11.96
N ILE A 408 -13.28 36.10 12.37
CA ILE A 408 -12.89 37.22 11.48
C ILE A 408 -11.46 37.62 11.79
N TYR A 409 -10.62 37.74 10.76
CA TYR A 409 -9.29 38.37 10.87
C TYR A 409 -9.26 39.69 10.10
N ALA A 410 -8.61 40.69 10.70
CA ALA A 410 -8.44 42.04 10.19
C ALA A 410 -6.94 42.38 10.02
N PRO A 411 -6.57 43.13 8.96
CA PRO A 411 -5.20 43.58 8.73
C PRO A 411 -4.84 44.80 9.57
N TYR A 412 -3.61 44.82 10.07
CA TYR A 412 -3.00 45.90 10.83
C TYR A 412 -1.57 46.13 10.35
N PHE A 413 -1.10 47.37 10.43
CA PHE A 413 0.26 47.73 10.07
C PHE A 413 0.93 48.56 11.17
N CYS A 414 2.25 48.43 11.31
CA CYS A 414 3.03 49.22 12.25
C CYS A 414 3.82 50.29 11.51
N GLU A 415 3.45 51.56 11.67
CA GLU A 415 4.16 52.70 11.06
C GLU A 415 5.64 52.77 11.42
N ASN A 416 6.01 52.36 12.64
CA ASN A 416 7.40 52.45 13.12
C ASN A 416 8.33 51.36 12.57
N CYS A 417 7.77 50.19 12.23
CA CYS A 417 8.57 49.03 11.81
C CYS A 417 8.27 48.57 10.38
N ASP A 418 7.26 49.14 9.73
CA ASP A 418 6.76 48.74 8.41
C ASP A 418 6.41 47.23 8.37
N ILE A 419 5.77 46.75 9.44
CA ILE A 419 5.37 45.34 9.60
C ILE A 419 3.85 45.22 9.47
N GLU A 420 3.39 44.32 8.59
CA GLU A 420 1.99 43.92 8.45
C GLU A 420 1.66 42.73 9.38
N HIS A 421 0.45 42.71 9.94
CA HIS A 421 -0.03 41.66 10.82
C HIS A 421 -1.55 41.42 10.67
N LEU A 422 -1.98 40.17 10.80
CA LEU A 422 -3.40 39.80 10.83
C LEU A 422 -3.80 39.47 12.26
N ALA A 423 -4.81 40.17 12.80
CA ALA A 423 -5.32 39.92 14.14
C ALA A 423 -6.79 39.52 14.14
N LEU A 424 -7.17 38.72 15.13
CA LEU A 424 -8.55 38.30 15.35
C LEU A 424 -9.40 39.52 15.71
N LEU A 425 -10.53 39.70 15.02
CA LEU A 425 -11.49 40.76 15.31
C LEU A 425 -12.79 40.14 15.85
N SER A 426 -13.26 40.65 16.98
CA SER A 426 -14.51 40.17 17.57
C SER A 426 -15.73 40.69 16.80
N SER A 427 -16.80 39.91 16.78
CA SER A 427 -18.08 40.29 16.18
C SER A 427 -18.68 41.55 16.81
N ASP A 428 -18.39 41.80 18.10
CA ASP A 428 -18.81 43.00 18.83
C ASP A 428 -18.06 44.26 18.41
N ALA A 429 -16.75 44.15 18.19
CA ALA A 429 -15.91 45.27 17.75
C ALA A 429 -16.35 45.78 16.36
N ILE A 430 -16.70 44.87 15.45
CA ILE A 430 -17.24 45.21 14.12
C ILE A 430 -18.56 45.97 14.22
N ARG A 431 -19.47 45.53 15.09
CA ARG A 431 -20.77 46.21 15.30
C ARG A 431 -20.61 47.64 15.78
N ARG A 432 -19.57 47.91 16.57
CA ARG A 432 -19.28 49.23 17.14
C ARG A 432 -18.35 50.07 16.26
N GLY A 433 -17.78 49.50 15.19
CA GLY A 433 -16.78 50.16 14.36
C GLY A 433 -15.44 50.37 15.09
N GLU A 434 -15.14 49.55 16.08
CA GLU A 434 -13.93 49.61 16.90
C GLU A 434 -12.87 48.70 16.26
N PHE A 435 -11.78 49.29 15.74
CA PHE A 435 -10.70 48.58 15.05
C PHE A 435 -9.35 48.83 15.73
N GLU A 436 -9.30 48.82 17.07
CA GLU A 436 -8.04 48.98 17.80
C GLU A 436 -7.11 47.79 17.54
N GLY A 437 -5.88 48.09 17.06
CA GLY A 437 -4.91 47.07 16.69
C GLY A 437 -4.08 46.53 17.85
N PRO A 438 -3.49 45.33 17.69
CA PRO A 438 -2.60 44.75 18.69
C PRO A 438 -1.30 45.57 18.84
N MET A 439 -0.58 45.32 19.93
CA MET A 439 0.76 45.88 20.13
C MET A 439 1.77 45.22 19.20
N CYS A 440 2.56 46.02 18.49
CA CYS A 440 3.64 45.52 17.65
C CYS A 440 4.69 44.82 18.51
N THR A 441 4.99 43.56 18.20
CA THR A 441 5.97 42.75 18.94
C THR A 441 7.41 43.25 18.81
N SER A 442 7.69 44.14 17.85
CA SER A 442 9.05 44.65 17.58
C SER A 442 9.36 45.99 18.27
N CYS A 443 8.42 46.93 18.28
CA CYS A 443 8.63 48.27 18.86
C CYS A 443 7.64 48.63 19.98
N ASN A 444 6.73 47.73 20.32
CA ASN A 444 5.76 47.90 21.39
C ASN A 444 4.90 49.17 21.24
N THR A 445 4.52 49.51 20.00
CA THR A 445 3.53 50.54 19.68
C THR A 445 2.24 49.90 19.19
N ASN A 446 1.09 50.57 19.38
CA ASN A 446 -0.18 50.11 18.79
C ASN A 446 -0.07 50.07 17.27
N MET A 447 -0.42 48.94 16.68
CA MET A 447 -0.55 48.82 15.23
C MET A 447 -1.83 49.54 14.79
N GLN A 448 -1.76 50.25 13.68
CA GLN A 448 -2.91 50.93 13.11
C GLN A 448 -3.67 49.98 12.20
N PHE A 449 -4.99 50.11 12.19
CA PHE A 449 -5.83 49.41 11.23
C PHE A 449 -5.50 49.94 9.83
N ASP A 450 -5.23 49.03 8.90
CA ASP A 450 -4.87 49.42 7.54
C ASP A 450 -6.13 49.76 6.72
N GLU A 451 -6.51 51.03 6.71
CA GLU A 451 -7.64 51.54 5.91
C GLU A 451 -7.33 51.61 4.41
N VAL A 452 -6.04 51.63 4.02
CA VAL A 452 -5.57 51.88 2.64
C VAL A 452 -5.33 50.57 1.88
N ALA A 453 -4.93 49.49 2.58
CA ALA A 453 -4.97 48.13 2.04
C ALA A 453 -6.43 47.74 1.81
N GLN A 454 -6.87 47.90 0.56
CA GLN A 454 -8.23 47.67 0.14
C GLN A 454 -8.84 46.33 0.64
N THR A 455 -9.59 46.43 1.75
CA THR A 455 -10.93 45.88 1.98
C THR A 455 -11.13 44.37 2.11
N TYR A 456 -10.39 43.66 2.99
CA TYR A 456 -10.68 42.23 3.20
C TYR A 456 -10.71 41.81 4.67
N PHE A 457 -11.87 41.31 5.11
CA PHE A 457 -11.98 40.44 6.28
C PHE A 457 -11.81 38.98 5.87
N LEU A 458 -11.15 38.18 6.71
CA LEU A 458 -11.05 36.73 6.55
C LEU A 458 -12.19 36.05 7.32
N CYS A 459 -13.32 35.76 6.67
CA CYS A 459 -14.48 35.17 7.35
C CYS A 459 -14.47 33.64 7.29
N VAL A 460 -14.58 32.99 8.45
CA VAL A 460 -14.92 31.56 8.58
C VAL A 460 -16.40 31.47 8.96
N PHE A 461 -17.24 30.84 8.14
CA PHE A 461 -18.66 30.68 8.43
C PHE A 461 -18.90 29.54 9.42
N GLY A 462 -19.83 29.72 10.35
CA GLY A 462 -20.23 28.69 11.31
C GLY A 462 -21.02 27.56 10.66
N SER A 463 -21.04 26.40 11.34
CA SER A 463 -21.69 25.14 10.91
C SER A 463 -23.19 25.25 10.68
#